data_AF-A0A368F4D2-F1
#
_entry.id   AF-A0A368F4D2-F1
#
_cell.length_a   1.000
_cell.length_b   1.000
_cell.length_c   1.000
_cell.angle_alpha   90.00
_cell.angle_beta   90.00
_cell.angle_gamma   90.00
#
_symmetry.space_group_name_H-M   'P 1'
#
loop_
_entity.id
_entity.type
_entity.pdbx_description
1 polymer ?
#
loop_
_entity_poly.entity_id
_entity_poly.type
_entity_poly.pdbx_seq_one_letter_code
_entity_poly.pdbx_strand_id
1 'polypeptide(L)' 'MIWTLGTMIWSMFHRAAIPFENENVNEIRGKEYRRMCALDVIEQLLPSGMLELLRSCWADRAKRPTSRHVLKSIKKMEQL' A
#
# COMPACT_ATOMS: atom_id res chain seq x y z
N MET A 1 -0.87 6.84 -9.01
CA MET A 1 0.55 6.44 -8.98
C MET A 1 0.99 5.97 -7.60
N ILE A 2 1.12 6.82 -6.58
CA ILE A 2 1.64 6.39 -5.26
C ILE A 2 0.77 5.35 -4.56
N TRP A 3 -0.56 5.50 -4.62
CA TRP A 3 -1.48 4.49 -4.09
C TRP A 3 -1.26 3.13 -4.77
N THR A 4 -1.17 3.13 -6.11
CA THR A 4 -0.91 1.92 -6.92
C THR A 4 0.44 1.29 -6.58
N LEU A 5 1.49 2.10 -6.40
CA LEU A 5 2.80 1.62 -5.97
C LEU A 5 2.72 0.92 -4.60
N GLY A 6 2.03 1.53 -3.64
CA GLY A 6 1.77 0.88 -2.34
C GLY A 6 1.02 -0.44 -2.48
N THR A 7 0.01 -0.50 -3.36
CA THR A 7 -0.74 -1.73 -3.64
C THR A 7 0.13 -2.82 -4.29
N MET A 8 1.05 -2.45 -5.19
CA MET A 8 2.00 -3.41 -5.77
C MET A 8 2.98 -3.95 -4.73
N ILE A 9 3.52 -3.08 -3.87
CA ILE A 9 4.41 -3.47 -2.77
C ILE A 9 3.67 -4.41 -1.81
N TRP A 10 2.43 -4.08 -1.45
CA TRP A 10 1.58 -4.96 -0.64
C TRP A 10 1.45 -6.35 -1.27
N SER A 11 1.11 -6.42 -2.57
CA SER A 11 0.95 -7.70 -3.28
C SER A 11 2.24 -8.51 -3.28
N MET A 12 3.40 -7.88 -3.46
CA MET A 12 4.72 -8.54 -3.39
C MET A 12 4.94 -9.26 -2.05
N PHE A 13 4.59 -8.63 -0.93
CA PHE A 13 4.74 -9.24 0.40
C PHE A 13 3.60 -10.22 0.75
N HIS A 14 2.44 -10.10 0.12
CA HIS A 14 1.28 -10.98 0.32
C HIS A 14 1.23 -12.09 -0.73
N ARG A 15 2.38 -12.65 -1.11
CA ARG A 15 2.49 -13.81 -2.03
C ARG A 15 1.81 -13.59 -3.38
N ALA A 16 1.96 -12.38 -3.93
CA ALA A 16 1.30 -11.97 -5.18
C ALA A 16 -0.23 -12.00 -5.11
N ALA A 17 -0.82 -11.81 -3.92
CA ALA A 17 -2.27 -11.70 -3.76
C ALA A 17 -2.87 -10.63 -4.67
N ILE A 18 -4.06 -10.92 -5.20
CA ILE A 18 -4.81 -10.01 -6.05
C ILE A 18 -5.49 -8.96 -5.14
N PRO A 19 -5.20 -7.66 -5.31
CA PRO A 19 -5.85 -6.62 -4.52
C PRO A 19 -7.36 -6.65 -4.78
N PHE A 20 -8.16 -6.73 -3.71
CA PHE A 20 -9.63 -6.71 -3.80
C PHE A 20 -10.21 -7.86 -4.65
N GLU A 21 -9.59 -9.04 -4.61
CA GLU A 21 -9.93 -10.21 -5.45
C GLU A 21 -11.42 -10.57 -5.49
N ASN A 22 -12.13 -10.37 -4.37
CA ASN A 22 -13.54 -10.73 -4.22
C ASN A 22 -14.49 -9.53 -4.20
N GLU A 23 -13.99 -8.33 -4.50
CA GLU A 23 -14.77 -7.09 -4.44
C GLU A 23 -15.35 -6.71 -5.80
N ASN A 24 -16.46 -5.96 -5.80
CA ASN A 24 -17.07 -5.50 -7.05
C ASN A 24 -16.21 -4.41 -7.72
N VAL A 25 -15.89 -4.60 -9.01
CA VAL A 25 -15.09 -3.64 -9.81
C VAL A 25 -15.69 -2.23 -9.82
N ASN A 26 -17.02 -2.09 -9.80
CA ASN A 26 -17.68 -0.79 -9.77
C ASN A 26 -17.44 -0.06 -8.44
N GLU A 27 -17.34 -0.82 -7.35
CA GLU A 27 -17.07 -0.28 -6.01
C GLU A 27 -15.59 0.11 -5.87
N ILE A 28 -14.66 -0.74 -6.33
CA ILE A 28 -13.19 -0.48 -6.30
C ILE A 28 -12.82 0.83 -7.03
N ARG A 29 -13.58 1.23 -8.06
CA ARG A 29 -13.36 2.49 -8.78
C ARG A 29 -13.65 3.72 -7.90
N GLY A 30 -14.58 3.58 -6.96
CA GLY A 30 -14.96 4.59 -5.99
C GLY A 30 -13.79 5.01 -5.10
N LYS A 31 -13.55 6.32 -5.02
CA LYS A 31 -12.51 6.87 -4.14
C LYS A 31 -12.83 6.62 -2.67
N GLU A 32 -14.10 6.77 -2.29
CA GLU A 32 -14.58 6.52 -0.92
C GLU A 32 -14.49 5.04 -0.57
N TYR A 33 -14.84 4.14 -1.49
CA TYR A 33 -14.69 2.69 -1.29
C TYR A 33 -13.25 2.32 -0.93
N ARG A 34 -12.26 2.77 -1.74
CA ARG A 34 -10.83 2.52 -1.46
C ARG A 34 -10.31 3.19 -0.18
N ARG A 35 -11.07 4.12 0.41
CA ARG A 35 -10.74 4.79 1.66
C ARG A 35 -11.25 3.99 2.85
N MET A 36 -12.43 3.40 2.74
CA MET A 36 -13.05 2.59 3.79
C MET A 36 -12.58 1.14 3.75
N CYS A 37 -12.45 0.57 2.55
CA CYS A 37 -11.95 -0.77 2.31
C CYS A 37 -10.44 -0.69 2.08
N ALA A 38 -9.68 -0.71 3.19
CA ALA A 38 -8.24 -0.92 3.13
C ALA A 38 -7.95 -2.38 2.76
N LEU A 39 -6.86 -2.62 2.03
CA LEU A 39 -6.37 -3.97 1.82
C LEU A 39 -6.03 -4.60 3.17
N ASP A 40 -6.34 -5.89 3.34
CA ASP A 40 -5.97 -6.60 4.55
C ASP A 40 -4.45 -6.73 4.62
N VAL A 41 -3.86 -6.32 5.75
CA VAL A 41 -2.42 -6.31 5.93
C VAL A 41 -2.03 -7.28 7.02
N ILE A 42 -1.34 -8.35 6.61
CA ILE A 42 -0.76 -9.34 7.52
C ILE A 42 0.63 -8.84 7.90
N GLU A 43 0.73 -8.15 9.04
CA GLU A 43 1.97 -7.49 9.48
C GLU A 43 3.18 -8.43 9.56
N GLN A 44 2.95 -9.72 9.84
CA GLN A 44 4.00 -10.74 9.93
C GLN A 44 4.69 -11.05 8.59
N LEU A 45 4.06 -10.68 7.47
CA LEU A 45 4.65 -10.81 6.14
C LEU A 45 5.50 -9.58 5.75
N LEU A 46 5.46 -8.53 6.56
CA LEU A 46 6.11 -7.26 6.25
C LEU A 46 7.42 -7.08 7.04
N PRO A 47 8.45 -6.49 6.43
CA PRO A 47 9.60 -6.03 7.20
C PRO A 47 9.22 -4.83 8.08
N SER A 48 9.95 -4.65 9.17
CA SER A 48 9.76 -3.54 10.11
C SER A 48 9.73 -2.18 9.39
N GLY A 49 8.69 -1.37 9.65
CA GLY A 49 8.51 -0.05 9.03
C GLY A 49 7.76 -0.04 7.69
N MET A 50 7.52 -1.21 7.08
CA MET A 50 6.81 -1.30 5.81
C MET A 50 5.32 -1.01 5.95
N LEU A 51 4.71 -1.38 7.08
CA LEU A 51 3.30 -1.11 7.35
C LEU A 51 3.00 0.40 7.33
N GLU A 52 3.83 1.21 8.00
CA GLU A 52 3.70 2.66 8.03
C GLU A 52 3.86 3.25 6.63
N LEU A 53 4.81 2.73 5.84
CA LEU A 53 5.00 3.14 4.46
C LEU A 53 3.75 2.85 3.61
N LEU A 54 3.19 1.64 3.68
CA LEU A 54 1.97 1.27 2.97
C LEU A 54 0.79 2.16 3.35
N ARG A 55 0.56 2.38 4.66
CA ARG A 55 -0.47 3.29 5.16
C ARG A 55 -0.29 4.71 4.62
N SER A 56 0.95 5.22 4.55
CA SER A 56 1.23 6.55 3.98
C SER A 56 0.94 6.63 2.47
N CYS A 57 1.21 5.55 1.72
CA CYS A 57 0.91 5.47 0.29
C CYS A 57 -0.61 5.48 0.02
N TRP A 58 -1.39 4.92 0.94
CA TRP A 58 -2.85 4.86 0.85
C TRP A 58 -3.59 6.02 1.51
N ALA A 59 -2.87 6.92 2.18
CA ALA A 59 -3.42 8.14 2.76
C ALA A 59 -4.11 9.05 1.72
N ASP A 60 -4.70 10.15 2.19
CA ASP A 60 -5.27 11.17 1.32
C ASP A 60 -4.26 11.73 0.34
N ARG A 61 -4.71 12.10 -0.87
CA ARG A 61 -3.82 12.53 -1.96
C ARG A 61 -2.80 13.60 -1.54
N ALA A 62 -3.21 14.55 -0.70
CA ALA A 62 -2.34 15.63 -0.21
C ALA A 62 -1.27 15.16 0.81
N LYS A 63 -1.50 14.02 1.47
CA LYS A 63 -0.63 13.44 2.49
C LYS A 63 0.25 12.30 1.95
N ARG A 64 0.00 11.85 0.72
CA ARG A 64 0.78 10.76 0.10
C ARG A 64 2.23 11.19 -0.10
N PRO A 65 3.20 10.29 0.16
CA PRO A 65 4.60 10.58 -0.11
C PRO A 65 4.86 10.72 -1.61
N THR A 66 5.98 11.34 -1.96
CA THR A 66 6.50 11.30 -3.33
C THR A 66 7.20 9.96 -3.59
N SER A 67 7.38 9.58 -4.85
CA SER A 67 8.13 8.36 -5.21
C SER A 67 9.56 8.39 -4.66
N ARG A 68 10.21 9.56 -4.64
CA ARG A 68 11.54 9.75 -4.03
C ARG A 68 11.53 9.45 -2.53
N HIS A 69 10.47 9.87 -1.82
CA HIS A 69 10.34 9.56 -0.40
C HIS A 69 10.12 8.06 -0.17
N VAL A 70 9.24 7.41 -0.95
CA VAL A 70 9.03 5.96 -0.89
C VAL A 70 10.35 5.20 -1.06
N LEU A 71 11.12 5.54 -2.09
CA LEU A 71 12.44 4.93 -2.32
C LEU A 71 13.40 5.14 -1.15
N LYS A 72 13.46 6.36 -0.59
CA LYS A 72 14.31 6.66 0.56
C LYS A 72 13.91 5.82 1.78
N SER A 73 12.60 5.65 2.03
CA SER A 73 12.10 4.84 3.14
C SER A 73 12.46 3.37 2.98
N ILE A 74 12.29 2.80 1.78
CA ILE A 74 12.67 1.41 1.49
C ILE A 74 14.17 1.20 1.73
N LYS A 75 15.02 2.07 1.16
CA LYS A 75 16.48 2.00 1.36
C LYS A 75 16.90 2.11 2.82
N LYS A 76 16.17 2.88 3.64
CA LYS A 76 16.43 2.96 5.07
C LYS A 76 16.11 1.64 5.78
N MET A 77 15.05 0.93 5.35
CA MET A 77 14.68 -0.36 5.92
C MET A 77 15.66 -1.46 5.54
N GLU A 78 16.27 -1.41 4.35
CA GLU A 78 17.32 -2.37 3.92
C GLU A 78 18.60 -2.32 4.78
N GLN A 79 18.80 -1.24 5.55
CA GLN A 79 19.98 -1.04 6.39
C GLN A 79 19.76 -1.45 7.85
N LEU A 80 18.56 -1.95 8.19
CA LEU A 80 18.19 -2.44 9.52
C LEU A 80 18.34 -3.97 9.59
#